data_AF-A0A6J1LLG1-F1
#
_entry.id   AF-A0A6J1LLG1-F1
#
_cell.length_a   1.000
_cell.length_b   1.000
_cell.length_c   1.000
_cell.angle_alpha   90.00
_cell.angle_beta   90.00
_cell.angle_gamma   90.00
#
_symmetry.space_group_name_H-M   'P 1'
#
loop_
_entity.id
_entity.type
_entity.pdbx_description
1 polymer ?
#
loop_
_entity_poly.entity_id
_entity_poly.type
_entity_poly.pdbx_seq_one_letter_code
_entity_poly.pdbx_strand_id
1 'polypeptide(L)'
;MCALFVVCLLCVLCMGWAEEEELNVRRIMKELAVIPDVLKEPPQELLKLRFESGIDIEEGKTYTPTELKFQPKLDWNVDTESYYTIIMLSPDAPSREYPIYRSWLHWLVVNVPGLDVAKGQPLSEYFGPMPPKDSGLLRYVALVYKQSDKLDFEEKKMELKSAEDHSNFDLEKFTRKYDMNVPCAGNVFQSKWDDYVPELMKMLYDISE
;
A
#
# COMPACT_ATOMS: atom_id res chain seq x y z
N MET A 1 -39.87 11.16 17.68
CA MET A 1 -39.96 10.02 16.74
C MET A 1 -39.26 10.27 15.39
N CYS A 2 -39.17 11.49 14.85
CA CYS A 2 -38.47 11.72 13.56
C CYS A 2 -36.94 11.55 13.58
N ALA A 3 -36.25 11.86 14.69
CA ALA A 3 -34.78 11.79 14.73
C ALA A 3 -34.25 10.35 14.67
N LEU A 4 -34.91 9.38 15.32
CA LEU A 4 -34.49 7.98 15.30
C LEU A 4 -34.65 7.33 13.92
N PHE A 5 -35.69 7.68 13.15
CA PHE A 5 -35.89 7.14 11.80
C PHE A 5 -34.88 7.70 10.78
N VAL A 6 -34.52 8.98 10.88
CA VAL A 6 -33.51 9.60 10.00
C VAL A 6 -32.10 9.07 10.30
N VAL A 7 -31.74 8.90 11.58
CA VAL A 7 -30.46 8.28 11.97
C VAL A 7 -30.37 6.83 11.48
N CYS A 8 -31.46 6.06 11.59
CA CYS A 8 -31.47 4.67 11.15
C CYS A 8 -31.32 4.54 9.61
N LEU A 9 -31.95 5.41 8.82
CA LEU A 9 -31.79 5.45 7.37
C LEU A 9 -30.38 5.84 6.92
N LEU A 10 -29.75 6.82 7.58
CA LEU A 10 -28.38 7.23 7.29
C LEU A 10 -27.36 6.13 7.64
N CYS A 11 -27.55 5.42 8.76
CA CYS A 11 -26.70 4.29 9.12
C CYS A 11 -26.80 3.15 8.09
N VAL A 12 -28.01 2.81 7.62
CA VAL A 12 -28.20 1.76 6.61
C VAL A 12 -27.56 2.14 5.28
N LEU A 13 -27.62 3.42 4.88
CA LEU A 13 -26.94 3.90 3.67
C LEU A 13 -25.41 3.84 3.82
N CYS A 14 -24.84 4.32 4.94
CA CYS A 14 -23.40 4.25 5.17
C CYS A 14 -22.88 2.80 5.22
N MET A 15 -23.63 1.87 5.81
CA MET A 15 -23.27 0.45 5.84
C MET A 15 -23.24 -0.16 4.43
N GLY A 16 -24.22 0.17 3.59
CA GLY A 16 -24.25 -0.31 2.20
C GLY A 16 -23.08 0.21 1.35
N TRP A 17 -22.62 1.43 1.60
CA TRP A 17 -21.48 2.01 0.87
C TRP A 17 -20.16 1.36 1.27
N ALA A 18 -19.94 1.12 2.57
CA ALA A 18 -18.73 0.45 3.05
C ALA A 18 -18.62 -1.00 2.53
N GLU A 19 -19.74 -1.72 2.49
CA GLU A 19 -19.80 -3.07 1.91
C GLU A 19 -19.51 -3.06 0.40
N GLU A 20 -19.98 -2.03 -0.32
CA GLU A 20 -19.67 -1.85 -1.74
C GLU A 20 -18.19 -1.53 -2.00
N GLU A 21 -17.57 -0.64 -1.21
CA GLU A 21 -16.12 -0.35 -1.24
C GLU A 21 -15.30 -1.64 -1.01
N GLU A 22 -15.66 -2.42 0.02
CA GLU A 22 -15.01 -3.69 0.32
C GLU A 22 -15.12 -4.71 -0.83
N LEU A 23 -16.32 -4.90 -1.38
CA LEU A 23 -16.53 -5.80 -2.52
C LEU A 23 -15.77 -5.33 -3.77
N ASN A 24 -15.68 -4.02 -3.99
CA ASN A 24 -14.96 -3.45 -5.10
C ASN A 24 -13.46 -3.70 -5.00
N VAL A 25 -12.81 -3.40 -3.88
CA VAL A 25 -11.35 -3.65 -3.75
C VAL A 25 -11.02 -5.13 -3.90
N ARG A 26 -11.84 -6.03 -3.32
CA ARG A 26 -11.70 -7.48 -3.46
C ARG A 26 -11.79 -7.92 -4.92
N ARG A 27 -12.74 -7.37 -5.69
CA ARG A 27 -12.93 -7.65 -7.12
C ARG A 27 -11.75 -7.12 -7.94
N ILE A 28 -11.37 -5.85 -7.73
CA ILE A 28 -10.28 -5.19 -8.49
C ILE A 28 -8.93 -5.89 -8.25
N MET A 29 -8.62 -6.28 -7.02
CA MET A 29 -7.39 -7.03 -6.73
C MET A 29 -7.33 -8.39 -7.45
N LYS A 30 -8.47 -9.05 -7.67
CA LYS A 30 -8.54 -10.27 -8.49
C LYS A 30 -8.38 -9.97 -9.98
N GLU A 31 -9.08 -8.97 -10.49
CA GLU A 31 -9.00 -8.56 -11.91
C GLU A 31 -7.59 -8.13 -12.31
N LEU A 32 -6.87 -7.42 -11.42
CA LEU A 32 -5.48 -7.04 -11.61
C LEU A 32 -4.48 -8.16 -11.26
N ALA A 33 -4.94 -9.34 -10.88
CA ALA A 33 -4.13 -10.47 -10.45
C ALA A 33 -3.20 -10.18 -9.24
N VAL A 34 -3.49 -9.14 -8.43
CA VAL A 34 -2.84 -8.97 -7.11
C VAL A 34 -3.06 -10.22 -6.26
N ILE A 35 -4.25 -10.80 -6.41
CA ILE A 35 -4.54 -12.17 -6.01
C ILE A 35 -4.54 -13.00 -7.31
N PRO A 36 -3.61 -13.96 -7.50
CA PRO A 36 -2.74 -14.57 -6.49
C PRO A 36 -1.29 -14.05 -6.43
N ASP A 37 -0.87 -13.06 -7.26
CA ASP A 37 0.55 -12.74 -7.41
C ASP A 37 1.24 -12.22 -6.14
N VAL A 38 0.49 -11.53 -5.27
CA VAL A 38 0.98 -10.88 -4.04
C VAL A 38 0.29 -11.47 -2.81
N LEU A 39 -1.03 -11.65 -2.89
CA LEU A 39 -1.86 -12.08 -1.77
C LEU A 39 -2.57 -13.40 -2.08
N LYS A 40 -2.71 -14.25 -1.06
CA LYS A 40 -3.56 -15.45 -1.11
C LYS A 40 -5.02 -15.12 -0.86
N GLU A 41 -5.25 -14.22 0.09
CA GLU A 41 -6.57 -13.74 0.49
C GLU A 41 -6.65 -12.22 0.34
N PRO A 42 -7.81 -11.70 -0.10
CA PRO A 42 -8.02 -10.26 -0.15
C PRO A 42 -8.00 -9.60 1.23
N PRO A 43 -7.74 -8.28 1.31
CA PRO A 43 -7.90 -7.52 2.54
C PRO A 43 -9.33 -7.56 3.06
N GLN A 44 -9.49 -7.28 4.37
CA GLN A 44 -10.81 -7.23 4.99
C GLN A 44 -11.60 -6.00 4.56
N GLU A 45 -10.92 -4.87 4.30
CA GLU A 45 -11.57 -3.63 3.84
C GLU A 45 -10.68 -2.82 2.88
N LEU A 46 -11.26 -1.75 2.32
CA LEU A 46 -10.55 -0.76 1.53
C LEU A 46 -9.64 0.11 2.41
N LEU A 47 -8.36 0.19 2.05
CA LEU A 47 -7.46 1.22 2.57
C LEU A 47 -7.63 2.51 1.78
N LYS A 48 -7.93 3.63 2.45
CA LYS A 48 -8.01 4.95 1.81
C LYS A 48 -6.64 5.60 1.82
N LEU A 49 -6.13 5.97 0.63
CA LEU A 49 -4.88 6.69 0.45
C LEU A 49 -5.19 8.08 -0.10
N ARG A 50 -4.84 9.12 0.66
CA ARG A 50 -5.02 10.52 0.27
C ARG A 50 -3.67 11.22 0.16
N PHE A 51 -3.34 11.67 -1.04
CA PHE A 51 -2.11 12.41 -1.33
C PHE A 51 -2.33 13.92 -1.13
N GLU A 52 -1.27 14.64 -0.77
CA GLU A 52 -1.32 16.09 -0.54
C GLU A 52 -1.66 16.89 -1.81
N SER A 53 -1.47 16.28 -2.99
CA SER A 53 -1.94 16.78 -4.28
C SER A 53 -3.47 16.87 -4.40
N GLY A 54 -4.21 16.38 -3.40
CA GLY A 54 -5.68 16.33 -3.40
C GLY A 54 -6.25 15.07 -4.04
N ILE A 55 -5.40 14.08 -4.30
CA ILE A 55 -5.77 12.82 -4.95
C ILE A 55 -6.14 11.78 -3.89
N ASP A 56 -7.34 11.23 -4.03
CA ASP A 56 -7.77 10.02 -3.35
C ASP A 56 -7.62 8.83 -4.31
N ILE A 57 -6.96 7.76 -3.85
CA ILE A 57 -6.75 6.58 -4.68
C ILE A 57 -8.05 5.78 -4.80
N GLU A 58 -8.57 5.75 -6.01
CA GLU A 58 -9.59 4.81 -6.48
C GLU A 58 -8.92 3.52 -6.96
N GLU A 59 -9.50 2.39 -6.59
CA GLU A 59 -8.90 1.06 -6.77
C GLU A 59 -8.69 0.73 -8.26
N GLY A 60 -7.48 0.34 -8.59
CA GLY A 60 -7.05 -0.09 -9.91
C GLY A 60 -6.87 1.03 -10.94
N LYS A 61 -7.20 2.28 -10.59
CA LYS A 61 -6.98 3.44 -11.46
C LYS A 61 -5.50 3.71 -11.66
N THR A 62 -5.22 4.54 -12.66
CA THR A 62 -3.86 4.94 -13.03
C THR A 62 -3.57 6.35 -12.53
N TYR A 63 -2.40 6.50 -11.92
CA TYR A 63 -1.86 7.76 -11.42
C TYR A 63 -0.40 7.91 -11.85
N THR A 64 0.11 9.13 -11.92
CA THR A 64 1.51 9.38 -12.32
C THR A 64 2.46 9.34 -11.11
N PRO A 65 3.74 9.01 -11.31
CA PRO A 65 4.76 9.17 -10.27
C PRO A 65 4.80 10.59 -9.69
N THR A 66 4.61 11.62 -10.52
CA THR A 66 4.55 13.03 -10.06
C THR A 66 3.41 13.27 -9.05
N GLU A 67 2.22 12.73 -9.32
CA GLU A 67 1.04 12.87 -8.45
C GLU A 67 1.24 12.21 -7.09
N LEU A 68 2.03 11.13 -7.07
CA LEU A 68 2.24 10.24 -5.94
C LEU A 68 3.65 10.40 -5.33
N LYS A 69 4.27 11.57 -5.50
CA LYS A 69 5.64 11.83 -5.04
C LYS A 69 5.80 11.79 -3.52
N PHE A 70 4.79 12.24 -2.78
CA PHE A 70 4.84 12.39 -1.33
C PHE A 70 3.98 11.36 -0.62
N GLN A 71 4.40 10.99 0.59
CA GLN A 71 3.70 10.00 1.41
C GLN A 71 2.21 10.35 1.58
N PRO A 72 1.29 9.40 1.32
CA PRO A 72 -0.13 9.65 1.52
C PRO A 72 -0.51 9.62 3.00
N LYS A 73 -1.62 10.27 3.34
CA LYS A 73 -2.38 9.99 4.55
C LYS A 73 -3.20 8.73 4.34
N LEU A 74 -3.27 7.91 5.38
CA LEU A 74 -3.99 6.65 5.37
C LEU A 74 -5.20 6.72 6.29
N ASP A 75 -6.27 6.02 5.89
CA ASP A 75 -7.46 5.84 6.70
C ASP A 75 -8.06 4.45 6.48
N TRP A 76 -8.47 3.80 7.56
CA TRP A 76 -9.10 2.48 7.61
C TRP A 76 -9.87 2.35 8.93
N ASN A 77 -10.63 1.27 9.12
CA ASN A 77 -11.35 1.02 10.37
C ASN A 77 -10.38 0.61 11.48
N VAL A 78 -9.89 1.63 12.19
CA VAL A 78 -8.82 1.48 13.18
C VAL A 78 -9.36 1.11 14.56
N ASP A 79 -8.71 0.14 15.19
CA ASP A 79 -8.68 0.01 16.65
C ASP A 79 -7.50 0.84 17.19
N THR A 80 -7.81 1.90 17.93
CA THR A 80 -6.85 2.92 18.40
C THR A 80 -5.88 2.40 19.47
N GLU A 81 -6.17 1.27 20.11
CA GLU A 81 -5.30 0.66 21.12
C GLU A 81 -4.34 -0.38 20.52
N SER A 82 -4.47 -0.65 19.22
CA SER A 82 -3.66 -1.64 18.52
C SER A 82 -2.49 -1.04 17.74
N TYR A 83 -1.54 -1.91 17.40
CA TYR A 83 -0.43 -1.61 16.53
C TYR A 83 -0.63 -2.18 15.13
N TYR A 84 -0.09 -1.51 14.12
CA TYR A 84 -0.22 -1.89 12.72
C TYR A 84 1.12 -1.86 12.00
N THR A 85 1.20 -2.67 10.95
CA THR A 85 2.27 -2.62 9.95
C THR A 85 1.70 -2.17 8.61
N ILE A 86 2.34 -1.18 8.00
CA ILE A 86 2.00 -0.61 6.69
C ILE A 86 3.05 -1.06 5.70
N ILE A 87 2.59 -1.56 4.54
CA ILE A 87 3.46 -2.05 3.47
C ILE A 87 2.96 -1.47 2.15
N MET A 88 3.86 -0.92 1.33
CA MET A 88 3.60 -0.65 -0.08
C MET A 88 4.65 -1.34 -0.93
N LEU A 89 4.22 -2.11 -1.93
CA LEU A 89 5.12 -2.83 -2.84
C LEU A 89 4.59 -2.89 -4.27
N SER A 90 5.47 -3.19 -5.21
CA SER A 90 5.12 -3.51 -6.59
C SER A 90 5.56 -4.93 -6.95
N PRO A 91 4.66 -5.81 -7.41
CA PRO A 91 5.04 -7.13 -7.89
C PRO A 91 5.65 -7.12 -9.30
N ASP A 92 5.77 -5.96 -9.93
CA ASP A 92 5.98 -5.88 -11.38
C ASP A 92 7.36 -5.34 -11.75
N ALA A 93 8.31 -5.25 -10.81
CA ALA A 93 9.64 -4.73 -11.14
C ALA A 93 10.52 -5.76 -11.90
N PRO A 94 11.21 -5.35 -12.99
CA PRO A 94 11.17 -4.04 -13.64
C PRO A 94 9.96 -3.86 -14.59
N SER A 95 9.34 -4.93 -15.06
CA SER A 95 8.08 -4.89 -15.82
C SER A 95 7.19 -6.07 -15.45
N ARG A 96 5.87 -5.92 -15.66
CA ARG A 96 4.90 -7.00 -15.40
C ARG A 96 5.14 -8.24 -16.25
N GLU A 97 5.68 -8.07 -17.46
CA GLU A 97 6.00 -9.18 -18.38
C GLU A 97 7.24 -9.96 -17.91
N TYR A 98 8.24 -9.28 -17.34
CA TYR A 98 9.49 -9.88 -16.86
C TYR A 98 9.83 -9.43 -15.43
N PRO A 99 9.08 -9.84 -14.39
CA PRO A 99 9.17 -9.28 -13.04
C PRO A 99 10.29 -9.92 -12.21
N ILE A 100 11.54 -9.85 -12.67
CA ILE A 100 12.70 -10.53 -12.05
C ILE A 100 13.11 -9.99 -10.67
N TYR A 101 12.62 -8.82 -10.26
CA TYR A 101 12.87 -8.21 -8.93
C TYR A 101 11.64 -8.24 -8.02
N ARG A 102 10.62 -9.03 -8.36
CA ARG A 102 9.38 -9.15 -7.59
C ARG A 102 9.65 -9.62 -6.15
N SER A 103 9.05 -9.00 -5.12
CA SER A 103 8.35 -7.71 -5.12
C SER A 103 9.32 -6.58 -4.79
N TRP A 104 9.13 -5.41 -5.41
CA TRP A 104 9.89 -4.20 -5.06
C TRP A 104 9.18 -3.47 -3.91
N LEU A 105 9.83 -3.33 -2.77
CA LEU A 105 9.27 -2.64 -1.61
C LEU A 105 9.45 -1.12 -1.74
N HIS A 106 8.36 -0.37 -1.54
CA HIS A 106 8.33 1.09 -1.62
C HIS A 106 8.10 1.78 -0.28
N TRP A 107 7.56 1.06 0.70
CA TRP A 107 7.27 1.60 2.02
C TRP A 107 7.08 0.47 3.03
N LEU A 108 7.70 0.57 4.20
CA LEU A 108 7.48 -0.37 5.31
C LEU A 108 7.61 0.35 6.64
N VAL A 109 6.49 0.46 7.36
CA VAL A 109 6.45 1.04 8.71
C VAL A 109 5.76 0.06 9.63
N VAL A 110 6.43 -0.30 10.72
CA VAL A 110 5.93 -1.27 11.70
C VAL A 110 5.60 -0.57 13.00
N ASN A 111 4.89 -1.24 13.92
CA ASN A 111 4.54 -0.69 15.23
C ASN A 111 3.84 0.67 15.17
N VAL A 112 2.99 0.90 14.16
CA VAL A 112 2.19 2.12 14.01
C VAL A 112 1.05 2.09 15.02
N PRO A 113 0.98 3.02 16.00
CA PRO A 113 -0.10 3.05 16.97
C PRO A 113 -1.36 3.69 16.35
N GLY A 114 -2.44 2.92 16.21
CA GLY A 114 -3.65 3.38 15.54
C GLY A 114 -3.37 3.86 14.11
N LEU A 115 -3.76 5.11 13.79
CA LEU A 115 -3.52 5.74 12.48
C LEU A 115 -2.26 6.62 12.43
N ASP A 116 -1.50 6.73 13.53
CA ASP A 116 -0.40 7.69 13.62
C ASP A 116 0.90 7.12 13.03
N VAL A 117 0.94 7.07 11.69
CA VAL A 117 2.06 6.50 10.92
C VAL A 117 3.40 7.14 11.29
N ALA A 118 3.41 8.44 11.64
CA ALA A 118 4.60 9.17 12.05
C ALA A 118 5.20 8.68 13.38
N LYS A 119 4.41 8.00 14.22
CA LYS A 119 4.87 7.36 15.46
C LYS A 119 5.28 5.89 15.29
N GLY A 120 5.12 5.34 14.10
CA GLY A 120 5.62 4.00 13.78
C GLY A 120 7.15 3.96 13.69
N GLN A 121 7.68 2.76 13.54
CA GLN A 121 9.08 2.48 13.27
C GLN A 121 9.28 2.28 11.76
N PRO A 122 9.88 3.23 11.03
CA PRO A 122 10.13 3.05 9.61
C PRO A 122 11.29 2.07 9.39
N LEU A 123 11.00 0.94 8.76
CA LEU A 123 12.02 0.04 8.23
C LEU A 123 12.40 0.39 6.80
N SER A 124 11.47 0.90 6.00
CA SER A 124 11.75 1.59 4.73
C SER A 124 10.90 2.85 4.66
N GLU A 125 11.53 3.99 4.41
CA GLU A 125 10.84 5.26 4.21
C GLU A 125 10.05 5.23 2.90
N TYR A 126 8.99 6.04 2.82
CA TYR A 126 8.19 6.12 1.61
C TYR A 126 9.01 6.69 0.45
N PHE A 127 8.95 6.02 -0.69
CA PHE A 127 9.23 6.64 -1.98
C PHE A 127 8.15 6.24 -2.99
N GLY A 128 7.82 7.20 -3.86
CA GLY A 128 6.73 7.05 -4.82
C GLY A 128 6.97 5.96 -5.87
N PRO A 129 6.00 5.76 -6.78
CA PRO A 129 6.16 4.90 -7.94
C PRO A 129 7.41 5.26 -8.74
N MET A 130 8.18 4.25 -9.15
CA MET A 130 9.37 4.42 -9.97
C MET A 130 9.39 3.43 -11.15
N PRO A 131 8.33 3.40 -11.99
CA PRO A 131 8.25 2.49 -13.12
C PRO A 131 9.32 2.85 -14.18
N PRO A 132 10.14 1.89 -14.64
CA PRO A 132 11.09 2.15 -15.71
C PRO A 132 10.42 2.63 -17.00
N LYS A 133 11.15 3.37 -17.83
CA LYS A 133 10.66 3.75 -19.16
C LYS A 133 10.30 2.51 -19.98
N ASP A 134 9.20 2.58 -20.72
CA ASP A 134 8.66 1.49 -21.55
C ASP A 134 8.24 0.20 -20.82
N SER A 135 8.25 0.17 -19.48
CA SER A 135 7.80 -0.99 -18.68
C SER A 135 6.28 -1.23 -18.70
N GLY A 136 5.51 -0.27 -19.23
CA GLY A 136 4.06 -0.28 -19.21
C GLY A 136 3.48 0.19 -17.88
N LEU A 137 2.33 -0.37 -17.50
CA LEU A 137 1.70 -0.12 -16.20
C LEU A 137 2.18 -1.15 -15.19
N LEU A 138 2.69 -0.68 -14.06
CA LEU A 138 3.05 -1.49 -12.90
C LEU A 138 1.99 -1.32 -11.82
N ARG A 139 1.67 -2.42 -11.12
CA ARG A 139 0.77 -2.42 -9.97
C ARG A 139 1.53 -1.97 -8.73
N TYR A 140 0.86 -1.20 -7.89
CA TYR A 140 1.31 -0.79 -6.57
C TYR A 140 0.24 -1.20 -5.57
N VAL A 141 0.63 -2.00 -4.59
CA VAL A 141 -0.26 -2.61 -3.61
C VAL A 141 0.10 -2.05 -2.25
N ALA A 142 -0.86 -1.39 -1.61
CA ALA A 142 -0.72 -0.86 -0.26
C ALA A 142 -1.56 -1.70 0.70
N LEU A 143 -0.97 -2.12 1.81
CA LEU A 143 -1.54 -3.08 2.76
C LEU A 143 -1.32 -2.59 4.19
N VAL A 144 -2.31 -2.87 5.04
CA VAL A 144 -2.21 -2.70 6.49
C VAL A 144 -2.48 -4.04 7.15
N TYR A 145 -1.59 -4.45 8.04
CA TYR A 145 -1.74 -5.62 8.90
C TYR A 145 -1.89 -5.17 10.34
N LYS A 146 -2.89 -5.70 11.03
CA LYS A 146 -3.03 -5.54 12.48
C LYS A 146 -2.04 -6.48 13.18
N GLN A 147 -1.26 -5.95 14.11
CA GLN A 147 -0.37 -6.73 14.96
C GLN A 147 -1.12 -7.22 16.20
N SER A 148 -0.66 -8.32 16.80
CA SER A 148 -1.22 -8.82 18.07
C SER A 148 -0.88 -7.92 19.26
N ASP A 149 0.29 -7.28 19.22
CA ASP A 149 0.81 -6.32 20.20
C ASP A 149 1.89 -5.47 19.49
N LYS A 150 2.61 -4.62 20.24
CA LYS A 150 3.89 -4.07 19.81
C LYS A 150 4.91 -5.19 19.71
N LEU A 151 5.59 -5.29 18.57
CA LEU A 151 6.53 -6.37 18.27
C LEU A 151 7.96 -5.86 18.15
N ASP A 152 8.93 -6.73 18.42
CA ASP A 152 10.34 -6.47 18.14
C ASP A 152 10.69 -7.00 16.76
N PHE A 153 10.85 -6.10 15.78
CA PHE A 153 11.24 -6.44 14.43
C PHE A 153 12.75 -6.58 14.31
N GLU A 154 13.21 -7.72 13.79
CA GLU A 154 14.64 -8.02 13.62
C GLU A 154 15.23 -7.42 12.33
N GLU A 155 14.38 -7.00 11.40
CA GLU A 155 14.80 -6.39 10.15
C GLU A 155 15.52 -5.06 10.42
N LYS A 156 16.63 -4.86 9.73
CA LYS A 156 17.33 -3.58 9.76
C LYS A 156 16.53 -2.55 8.97
N LYS A 157 16.72 -1.27 9.34
CA LYS A 157 16.27 -0.17 8.49
C LYS A 157 16.99 -0.27 7.14
N MET A 158 16.20 -0.31 6.07
CA MET A 158 16.61 -0.33 4.69
C MET A 158 17.08 1.06 4.27
N GLU A 159 18.14 1.09 3.48
CA GLU A 159 18.63 2.32 2.89
C GLU A 159 17.89 2.60 1.59
N LEU A 160 17.24 3.77 1.47
CA LEU A 160 16.54 4.20 0.25
C LEU A 160 17.40 4.08 -1.02
N LYS A 161 18.72 4.21 -0.88
CA LYS A 161 19.70 4.12 -1.96
C LYS A 161 20.14 2.70 -2.32
N SER A 162 19.75 1.70 -1.53
CA SER A 162 20.05 0.29 -1.78
C SER A 162 18.93 -0.32 -2.61
N ALA A 163 19.21 -0.62 -3.88
CA ALA A 163 18.30 -1.41 -4.71
C ALA A 163 18.14 -2.83 -4.17
N GLU A 164 19.20 -3.39 -3.57
CA GLU A 164 19.21 -4.72 -2.98
C GLU A 164 18.21 -4.83 -1.82
N ASP A 165 18.16 -3.82 -0.94
CA ASP A 165 17.27 -3.79 0.22
C ASP A 165 15.78 -3.82 -0.16
N HIS A 166 15.43 -3.29 -1.33
CA HIS A 166 14.05 -3.16 -1.79
C HIS A 166 13.62 -4.26 -2.77
N SER A 167 14.57 -4.87 -3.48
CA SER A 167 14.30 -5.94 -4.44
C SER A 167 13.94 -7.26 -3.75
N ASN A 168 13.14 -8.10 -4.41
CA ASN A 168 12.85 -9.47 -3.95
C ASN A 168 12.25 -9.55 -2.54
N PHE A 169 11.50 -8.51 -2.11
CA PHE A 169 10.83 -8.51 -0.83
C PHE A 169 9.77 -9.63 -0.78
N ASP A 170 9.92 -10.53 0.20
CA ASP A 170 9.04 -11.66 0.41
C ASP A 170 7.98 -11.32 1.47
N LEU A 171 6.84 -10.81 0.98
CA LEU A 171 5.71 -10.41 1.82
C LEU A 171 5.19 -11.56 2.68
N GLU A 172 5.06 -12.77 2.12
CA GLU A 172 4.52 -13.93 2.85
C GLU A 172 5.47 -14.33 3.97
N LYS A 173 6.77 -14.41 3.70
CA LYS A 173 7.78 -14.73 4.72
C LYS A 173 7.80 -13.69 5.82
N PHE A 174 7.77 -12.40 5.48
CA PHE A 174 7.77 -11.30 6.44
C PHE A 174 6.53 -11.36 7.34
N THR A 175 5.34 -11.44 6.74
CA THR A 175 4.07 -11.45 7.50
C THR A 175 3.90 -12.70 8.35
N ARG A 176 4.29 -13.87 7.84
CA ARG A 176 4.28 -15.14 8.58
C ARG A 176 5.24 -15.14 9.77
N LYS A 177 6.40 -14.48 9.67
CA LYS A 177 7.36 -14.37 10.78
C LYS A 177 6.76 -13.69 12.02
N TYR A 178 5.80 -12.79 11.81
CA TYR A 178 5.18 -11.96 12.86
C TYR A 178 3.67 -12.26 13.03
N ASP A 179 3.21 -13.43 12.60
CA ASP A 179 1.81 -13.89 12.72
C ASP A 179 0.76 -12.94 12.12
N MET A 180 1.13 -12.17 11.09
CA MET A 180 0.27 -11.22 10.37
C MET A 180 -0.41 -11.87 9.15
N ASN A 181 -1.40 -12.74 9.36
CA ASN A 181 -1.88 -13.61 8.28
C ASN A 181 -2.65 -12.90 7.14
N VAL A 182 -3.62 -12.04 7.46
CA VAL A 182 -4.51 -11.39 6.47
C VAL A 182 -4.45 -9.89 6.69
N PRO A 183 -4.29 -9.07 5.62
CA PRO A 183 -4.31 -7.62 5.76
C PRO A 183 -5.70 -7.17 6.20
N CYS A 184 -5.78 -6.32 7.23
CA CYS A 184 -7.05 -5.75 7.66
C CYS A 184 -7.55 -4.74 6.63
N ALA A 185 -6.68 -3.96 6.00
CA ALA A 185 -7.04 -3.06 4.92
C ALA A 185 -6.06 -3.15 3.75
N GLY A 186 -6.53 -2.88 2.54
CA GLY A 186 -5.65 -2.81 1.37
C GLY A 186 -6.25 -2.01 0.22
N ASN A 187 -5.39 -1.57 -0.69
CA ASN A 187 -5.77 -0.91 -1.94
C ASN A 187 -4.71 -1.24 -3.01
N VAL A 188 -5.08 -1.08 -4.27
CA VAL A 188 -4.19 -1.24 -5.42
C VAL A 188 -4.40 -0.09 -6.38
N PHE A 189 -3.34 0.42 -6.97
CA PHE A 189 -3.38 1.32 -8.11
C PHE A 189 -2.31 0.95 -9.13
N GLN A 190 -2.32 1.62 -10.28
CA GLN A 190 -1.32 1.41 -11.32
C GLN A 190 -0.58 2.72 -11.61
N SER A 191 0.68 2.61 -12.00
CA SER A 191 1.47 3.76 -12.46
C SER A 191 2.37 3.36 -13.61
N LYS A 192 2.72 4.35 -14.44
CA LYS A 192 3.65 4.21 -15.56
C LYS A 192 4.61 5.39 -15.56
N TRP A 193 5.69 5.24 -16.31
CA TRP A 193 6.74 6.26 -16.40
C TRP A 193 6.20 7.66 -16.72
N ASP A 194 6.76 8.65 -16.03
CA ASP A 194 6.68 10.08 -16.35
C ASP A 194 8.05 10.75 -16.09
N ASP A 195 8.13 12.06 -16.33
CA ASP A 195 9.37 12.84 -16.22
C ASP A 195 9.90 12.97 -14.77
N TYR A 196 9.15 12.58 -13.74
CA TYR A 196 9.64 12.58 -12.36
C TYR A 196 10.49 11.33 -12.05
N VAL A 197 10.33 10.23 -12.78
CA VAL A 197 11.07 8.99 -12.53
C VAL A 197 12.59 9.19 -12.59
N PRO A 198 13.18 9.86 -13.60
CA PRO A 198 14.62 10.14 -13.60
C PRO A 198 15.10 10.99 -12.42
N GLU A 199 14.28 11.96 -11.96
CA GLU A 199 14.61 12.74 -10.76
C GLU A 199 14.66 11.85 -9.52
N LEU A 200 13.67 10.96 -9.37
CA LEU A 200 13.61 10.02 -8.26
C LEU A 200 14.79 9.03 -8.30
N MET A 201 15.11 8.47 -9.46
CA MET A 201 16.28 7.60 -9.63
C MET A 201 17.59 8.30 -9.27
N LYS A 202 17.74 9.58 -9.64
CA LYS A 202 18.90 10.38 -9.27
C LYS A 202 18.96 10.61 -7.76
N MET A 203 17.84 10.94 -7.12
CA MET A 203 17.80 11.15 -5.66
C MET A 203 18.12 9.88 -4.88
N LEU A 204 17.61 8.73 -5.32
CA LEU A 204 17.80 7.44 -4.66
C LEU A 204 19.16 6.83 -4.97
N TYR A 205 19.53 6.70 -6.25
CA TYR A 205 20.66 5.87 -6.67
C TYR A 205 21.84 6.67 -7.25
N ASP A 206 21.74 7.99 -7.32
CA ASP A 206 22.71 8.85 -8.04
C ASP A 206 22.88 8.45 -9.51
N ILE A 207 21.82 7.91 -10.10
CA ILE A 207 21.75 7.53 -11.53
C ILE A 207 20.99 8.62 -12.28
N SER A 208 21.62 9.23 -13.27
CA SER A 208 20.93 9.98 -14.34
C SER A 208 20.73 9.07 -15.56
N GLU A 209 19.70 9.34 -16.37
CA GLU A 209 19.36 8.58 -17.60
C GLU A 209 20.59 8.09 -18.41
#